data_AF-A0A520MKH3-F1
#
_entry.id   AF-A0A520MKH3-F1
#
_cell.length_a   1.000
_cell.length_b   1.000
_cell.length_c   1.000
_cell.angle_alpha   90.00
_cell.angle_beta   90.00
_cell.angle_gamma   90.00
#
_symmetry.space_group_name_H-M   'P 1'
#
loop_
_entity.id
_entity.type
_entity.pdbx_description
1 polymer ?
#
loop_
_entity_poly.entity_id
_entity_poly.type
_entity_poly.pdbx_seq_one_letter_code
_entity_poly.pdbx_strand_id
1 'polypeptide(L)'
;MTDRIATVTPYLIPAEPVKDQWWARKAYVLVRVQTRDGIVGWGECHLLNFREDAMVALVNRLAEWLIGRPAHDIRAFMGEAFGQFGQQRPGMEVYSAFAGIEIALWDILGKRLGVPVHCLLGGACHESIPVYANIYTPNSHPPKAYADVAAYIAAQG
;
A
#
# COMPACT_ATOMS: atom_id res chain seq x y z
N MET A 1 1.82 19.21 -20.22
CA MET A 1 1.06 18.73 -19.03
C MET A 1 1.99 18.65 -17.84
N THR A 2 1.58 19.23 -16.71
CA THR A 2 2.38 19.37 -15.48
C THR A 2 2.24 18.16 -14.54
N ASP A 3 1.31 17.25 -14.82
CA ASP A 3 1.00 16.10 -13.98
C ASP A 3 2.00 14.94 -14.06
N ARG A 4 3.10 15.11 -14.80
CA ARG A 4 4.06 14.04 -15.05
C ARG A 4 4.76 13.64 -13.76
N ILE A 5 4.97 12.34 -13.59
CA ILE A 5 5.71 11.78 -12.47
C ILE A 5 7.16 12.29 -12.52
N ALA A 6 7.62 12.88 -11.42
CA ALA A 6 8.97 13.38 -11.23
C ALA A 6 9.84 12.37 -10.47
N THR A 7 9.31 11.78 -9.40
CA THR A 7 10.01 10.79 -8.58
C THR A 7 9.06 9.70 -8.09
N VAL A 8 9.58 8.48 -7.94
CA VAL A 8 8.94 7.38 -7.21
C VAL A 8 9.97 6.86 -6.22
N THR A 9 9.62 6.84 -4.94
CA THR A 9 10.58 6.52 -3.86
C THR A 9 9.97 5.50 -2.91
N PRO A 10 10.56 4.29 -2.78
CA PRO A 10 10.19 3.35 -1.73
C PRO A 10 10.78 3.76 -0.38
N TYR A 11 10.01 3.56 0.69
CA TYR A 11 10.41 3.73 2.07
C TYR A 11 10.21 2.41 2.80
N LEU A 12 11.31 1.73 3.10
CA LEU A 12 11.30 0.57 3.97
C LEU A 12 11.20 1.03 5.43
N ILE A 13 10.10 0.68 6.08
CA ILE A 13 9.92 0.80 7.51
C ILE A 13 10.29 -0.57 8.11
N PRO A 14 11.47 -0.69 8.75
CA PRO A 14 11.90 -1.94 9.32
C PRO A 14 10.99 -2.32 10.48
N ALA A 15 10.87 -3.62 10.74
CA ALA A 15 10.08 -4.07 11.87
C ALA A 15 10.74 -3.66 13.20
N GLU A 16 10.00 -2.97 14.07
CA GLU A 16 10.50 -2.57 15.39
C GLU A 16 10.83 -3.78 16.30
N PRO A 17 11.73 -3.61 17.29
CA PRO A 17 11.89 -4.60 18.34
C PRO A 17 10.57 -4.88 19.05
N VAL A 18 10.27 -6.16 19.28
CA VAL A 18 9.03 -6.62 19.94
C VAL A 18 8.97 -6.02 21.34
N LYS A 19 7.95 -5.19 21.61
CA LYS A 19 7.69 -4.60 22.94
C LYS A 19 6.69 -5.45 23.73
N ASP A 20 5.82 -6.19 23.05
CA ASP A 20 4.76 -7.03 23.61
C ASP A 20 4.77 -8.44 23.00
N GLN A 21 4.48 -9.46 23.80
CA GLN A 21 4.59 -10.86 23.36
C GLN A 21 3.51 -11.29 22.35
N TRP A 22 2.51 -10.42 22.09
CA TRP A 22 1.30 -10.78 21.33
C TRP A 22 1.53 -10.90 19.83
N TRP A 23 2.42 -10.12 19.22
CA TRP A 23 2.61 -10.12 17.77
C TRP A 23 4.09 -10.25 17.40
N ALA A 24 4.38 -10.92 16.28
CA ALA A 24 5.71 -10.89 15.70
C ALA A 24 5.77 -9.86 14.56
N ARG A 25 6.79 -9.01 14.62
CA ARG A 25 7.33 -8.10 13.60
C ARG A 25 6.76 -8.26 12.18
N LYS A 26 6.29 -7.14 11.60
CA LYS A 26 6.09 -6.97 10.16
C LYS A 26 6.78 -5.68 9.70
N ALA A 27 7.57 -5.76 8.64
CA ALA A 27 8.10 -4.59 7.95
C ALA A 27 7.08 -4.05 6.94
N TYR A 28 7.15 -2.75 6.65
CA TYR A 28 6.28 -2.12 5.67
C TYR A 28 7.11 -1.46 4.58
N VAL A 29 6.59 -1.45 3.35
CA VAL A 29 7.18 -0.67 2.26
C VAL A 29 6.13 0.31 1.77
N LEU A 30 6.33 1.59 2.10
CA LEU A 30 5.52 2.68 1.57
C LEU A 30 6.14 3.19 0.28
N VAL A 31 5.31 3.68 -0.64
CA VAL A 31 5.77 4.27 -1.90
C VAL A 31 5.27 5.71 -1.97
N ARG A 32 6.20 6.63 -2.20
CA ARG A 32 5.91 8.05 -2.44
C ARG A 32 6.08 8.36 -3.91
N VAL A 33 5.03 8.81 -4.57
CA VAL A 33 5.07 9.31 -5.95
C VAL A 33 4.92 10.82 -5.90
N GLN A 34 5.77 11.55 -6.61
CA GLN A 34 5.68 13.01 -6.71
C GLN A 34 5.59 13.43 -8.17
N THR A 35 4.67 14.34 -8.50
CA THR A 35 4.55 14.95 -9.83
C THR A 35 5.43 16.19 -9.98
N ARG A 36 5.68 16.62 -11.22
CA ARG A 36 6.51 17.81 -11.53
C ARG A 36 5.92 19.11 -10.98
N ASP A 37 4.60 19.20 -10.82
CA ASP A 37 3.92 20.30 -10.16
C ASP A 37 3.81 20.14 -8.63
N GLY A 38 4.50 19.16 -8.04
CA GLY A 38 4.69 19.06 -6.60
C GLY A 38 3.62 18.29 -5.83
N ILE A 39 2.60 17.73 -6.50
CA ILE A 39 1.61 16.87 -5.82
C ILE A 39 2.29 15.55 -5.44
N VAL A 40 2.06 15.11 -4.20
CA VAL A 40 2.62 13.88 -3.65
C VAL A 40 1.50 12.90 -3.33
N GLY A 41 1.63 11.68 -3.84
CA GLY A 41 0.80 10.53 -3.51
C GLY A 41 1.53 9.52 -2.66
N TRP A 42 0.81 8.85 -1.78
CA TRP A 42 1.30 7.75 -0.96
C TRP A 42 0.53 6.47 -1.25
N GLY A 43 1.25 5.35 -1.26
CA GLY A 43 0.66 4.02 -1.27
C GLY A 43 1.52 3.04 -0.51
N GLU A 44 1.01 1.82 -0.35
CA GLU A 44 1.65 0.75 0.43
C GLU A 44 1.74 -0.53 -0.40
N CYS A 45 2.92 -1.15 -0.38
CA CYS A 45 3.12 -2.48 -0.94
C CYS A 45 2.86 -3.53 0.14
N HIS A 46 1.97 -4.49 -0.15
CA HIS A 46 1.81 -5.64 0.72
C HIS A 46 3.10 -6.46 0.75
N LEU A 47 3.61 -6.73 1.95
CA LEU A 47 4.88 -7.38 2.17
C LEU A 47 4.73 -8.73 2.89
N LEU A 48 5.42 -9.74 2.36
CA LEU A 48 5.73 -10.98 3.08
C LEU A 48 7.06 -10.85 3.81
N ASN A 49 7.18 -11.53 4.95
CA ASN A 49 8.40 -11.56 5.75
C ASN A 49 9.63 -11.93 4.90
N PHE A 50 10.74 -11.24 5.13
CA PHE A 50 12.04 -11.48 4.49
C PHE A 50 12.09 -11.14 2.98
N ARG A 51 11.14 -10.35 2.47
CA ARG A 51 11.09 -9.89 1.06
C ARG A 51 11.21 -8.37 0.94
N GLU A 52 11.64 -7.68 1.99
CA GLU A 52 11.78 -6.22 2.09
C GLU A 52 12.63 -5.66 0.94
N ASP A 53 13.85 -6.18 0.79
CA ASP A 53 14.82 -5.69 -0.19
C ASP A 53 14.37 -5.97 -1.62
N ALA A 54 13.74 -7.13 -1.84
CA ALA A 54 13.17 -7.49 -3.13
C ALA A 54 12.03 -6.54 -3.52
N MET A 55 11.18 -6.16 -2.56
CA MET A 55 10.10 -5.19 -2.79
C MET A 55 10.65 -3.81 -3.14
N VAL A 56 11.64 -3.31 -2.38
CA VAL A 56 12.31 -2.04 -2.66
C VAL A 56 12.92 -2.04 -4.08
N ALA A 57 13.59 -3.13 -4.44
CA ALA A 57 14.18 -3.29 -5.78
C ALA A 57 13.12 -3.30 -6.89
N LEU A 58 11.98 -3.98 -6.68
CA LEU A 58 10.87 -3.99 -7.63
C LEU A 58 10.26 -2.60 -7.84
N VAL A 59 10.00 -1.87 -6.76
CA VAL A 59 9.49 -0.49 -6.84
C VAL A 59 10.48 0.42 -7.56
N ASN A 60 11.78 0.31 -7.26
CA ASN A 60 12.81 1.08 -7.97
C ASN A 60 12.86 0.75 -9.47
N ARG A 61 12.66 -0.52 -9.86
CA ARG A 61 12.62 -0.89 -11.27
C ARG A 61 11.39 -0.31 -11.99
N LEU A 62 10.23 -0.30 -11.33
CA LEU A 62 9.03 0.34 -11.86
C LEU A 62 9.16 1.86 -11.91
N ALA A 63 9.86 2.46 -10.93
CA ALA A 63 10.13 3.90 -10.88
C ALA A 63 10.83 4.40 -12.15
N GLU A 64 11.88 3.69 -12.60
CA GLU A 64 12.63 4.04 -13.82
C GLU A 64 11.72 4.16 -15.05
N TRP A 65 10.70 3.30 -15.13
CA TRP A 65 9.76 3.26 -16.25
C TRP A 65 8.61 4.29 -16.11
N LEU A 66 8.26 4.67 -14.88
CA LEU A 66 7.19 5.61 -14.56
C LEU A 66 7.59 7.08 -14.68
N ILE A 67 8.86 7.41 -14.42
CA ILE A 67 9.32 8.79 -14.45
C ILE A 67 9.02 9.43 -15.81
N GLY A 68 8.39 10.60 -15.79
CA GLY A 68 7.96 11.34 -16.97
C GLY A 68 6.59 10.95 -17.52
N ARG A 69 5.98 9.85 -17.10
CA ARG A 69 4.62 9.47 -17.50
C ARG A 69 3.55 10.31 -16.78
N PRO A 70 2.35 10.48 -17.36
CA PRO A 70 1.23 11.14 -16.68
C PRO A 70 0.80 10.37 -15.44
N ALA A 71 0.46 11.07 -14.35
CA ALA A 71 0.01 10.44 -13.12
C ALA A 71 -1.49 10.07 -13.15
N HIS A 72 -2.29 10.71 -14.02
CA HIS A 72 -3.73 10.41 -14.16
C HIS A 72 -4.03 9.14 -14.98
N ASP A 73 -3.06 8.61 -15.73
CA ASP A 73 -3.23 7.45 -16.61
C ASP A 73 -3.16 6.11 -15.85
N ILE A 74 -3.89 5.99 -14.73
CA ILE A 74 -3.84 4.86 -13.79
C ILE A 74 -4.16 3.52 -14.49
N ARG A 75 -5.19 3.51 -15.33
CA ARG A 75 -5.59 2.28 -16.07
C ARG A 75 -4.54 1.84 -17.09
N ALA A 76 -3.90 2.80 -17.76
CA ALA A 76 -2.84 2.50 -18.71
C ALA A 76 -1.60 1.96 -17.97
N PHE A 77 -1.25 2.58 -16.84
CA PHE A 77 -0.22 2.06 -15.94
C PHE A 77 -0.46 0.59 -15.59
N MET A 78 -1.65 0.25 -15.07
CA MET A 78 -1.95 -1.13 -14.66
C MET A 78 -1.93 -2.11 -15.84
N GLY A 79 -2.51 -1.74 -16.99
CA GLY A 79 -2.52 -2.60 -18.18
C GLY A 79 -1.12 -2.87 -18.73
N GLU A 80 -0.29 -1.83 -18.82
CA GLU A 80 1.09 -1.94 -19.29
C GLU A 80 1.98 -2.66 -18.26
N ALA A 81 1.83 -2.37 -16.96
CA ALA A 81 2.60 -3.02 -15.90
C ALA A 81 2.31 -4.52 -15.84
N PHE A 82 1.03 -4.90 -15.89
CA PHE A 82 0.60 -6.29 -15.95
C PHE A 82 1.16 -7.04 -17.16
N GLY A 83 1.18 -6.38 -18.33
CA GLY A 83 1.72 -6.98 -19.55
C GLY A 83 3.25 -7.07 -19.58
N GLN A 84 3.95 -5.96 -19.33
CA GLN A 84 5.40 -5.86 -19.52
C GLN A 84 6.18 -6.45 -18.33
N PHE A 85 5.79 -6.10 -17.11
CA PHE A 85 6.49 -6.56 -15.90
C PHE A 85 5.89 -7.85 -15.35
N GLY A 86 4.58 -8.01 -15.48
CA GLY A 86 3.89 -9.23 -15.07
C GLY A 86 3.97 -10.37 -16.07
N GLN A 87 4.26 -10.11 -17.35
CA GLN A 87 4.17 -11.09 -18.44
C GLN A 87 2.83 -11.84 -18.43
N GLN A 88 1.75 -11.11 -18.12
CA GLN A 88 0.38 -11.63 -17.94
C GLN A 88 0.21 -12.62 -16.75
N ARG A 89 1.25 -12.85 -15.95
CA ARG A 89 1.27 -13.77 -14.79
C ARG A 89 2.14 -13.23 -13.65
N PRO A 90 1.82 -12.05 -13.07
CA PRO A 90 2.64 -11.50 -12.01
C PRO A 90 2.58 -12.37 -10.76
N GLY A 91 3.73 -12.56 -10.10
CA GLY A 91 3.79 -13.11 -8.75
C GLY A 91 3.22 -12.12 -7.73
N MET A 92 3.07 -12.56 -6.47
CA MET A 92 2.52 -11.72 -5.41
C MET A 92 3.32 -10.42 -5.23
N GLU A 93 4.65 -10.49 -5.23
CA GLU A 93 5.52 -9.35 -4.99
C GLU A 93 5.37 -8.29 -6.07
N VAL A 94 5.22 -8.75 -7.32
CA VAL A 94 5.03 -7.87 -8.47
C VAL A 94 3.67 -7.19 -8.38
N TYR A 95 2.61 -7.92 -8.02
CA TYR A 95 1.29 -7.33 -7.76
C TYR A 95 1.30 -6.33 -6.60
N SER A 96 2.00 -6.65 -5.51
CA SER A 96 2.14 -5.74 -4.38
C SER A 96 2.86 -4.44 -4.75
N ALA A 97 3.89 -4.51 -5.61
CA ALA A 97 4.56 -3.34 -6.13
C ALA A 97 3.63 -2.49 -7.02
N PHE A 98 2.84 -3.15 -7.89
CA PHE A 98 1.82 -2.46 -8.70
C PHE A 98 0.79 -1.75 -7.82
N ALA A 99 0.24 -2.45 -6.82
CA ALA A 99 -0.76 -1.92 -5.92
C ALA A 99 -0.24 -0.70 -5.14
N GLY A 100 0.98 -0.76 -4.60
CA GLY A 100 1.56 0.37 -3.86
C GLY A 100 1.72 1.63 -4.72
N ILE A 101 2.08 1.48 -5.99
CA ILE A 101 2.14 2.59 -6.93
C ILE A 101 0.74 3.06 -7.32
N GLU A 102 -0.16 2.15 -7.65
CA GLU A 102 -1.53 2.47 -8.07
C GLU A 102 -2.27 3.30 -7.00
N ILE A 103 -2.17 2.90 -5.73
CA ILE A 103 -2.73 3.64 -4.59
C ILE A 103 -2.16 5.07 -4.55
N ALA A 104 -0.86 5.24 -4.74
CA ALA A 104 -0.22 6.56 -4.76
C ALA A 104 -0.73 7.43 -5.93
N LEU A 105 -0.99 6.83 -7.10
CA LEU A 105 -1.57 7.56 -8.23
C LEU A 105 -3.02 7.99 -7.97
N TRP A 106 -3.83 7.14 -7.32
CA TRP A 106 -5.17 7.51 -6.87
C TRP A 106 -5.16 8.66 -5.85
N ASP A 107 -4.22 8.63 -4.91
CA ASP A 107 -4.01 9.71 -3.94
C ASP A 107 -3.62 11.03 -4.64
N ILE A 108 -2.72 10.99 -5.63
CA ILE A 108 -2.39 12.16 -6.48
C ILE A 108 -3.64 12.67 -7.18
N LEU A 109 -4.46 11.80 -7.77
CA LEU A 109 -5.64 12.20 -8.52
C LEU A 109 -6.68 12.85 -7.61
N GLY A 110 -6.93 12.29 -6.43
CA GLY A 110 -7.82 12.88 -5.41
C GLY A 110 -7.34 14.27 -4.99
N LYS A 111 -6.05 14.41 -4.64
CA LYS A 111 -5.44 15.70 -4.29
C LYS A 111 -5.50 16.71 -5.42
N ARG A 112 -5.26 16.29 -6.65
CA ARG A 112 -5.32 17.15 -7.85
C ARG A 112 -6.72 17.69 -8.10
N LEU A 113 -7.73 16.87 -7.85
CA LEU A 113 -9.14 17.23 -8.04
C LEU A 113 -9.78 17.85 -6.79
N GLY A 114 -9.09 17.87 -5.66
CA GLY A 114 -9.61 18.40 -4.40
C GLY A 114 -10.74 17.56 -3.80
N VAL A 115 -10.75 16.24 -4.06
CA VAL A 115 -11.80 15.32 -3.58
C VAL A 115 -11.19 14.08 -2.93
N PRO A 116 -11.87 13.46 -1.94
CA PRO A 116 -11.43 12.19 -1.39
C PRO A 116 -11.54 11.08 -2.44
N VAL A 117 -10.67 10.06 -2.38
CA VAL A 117 -10.56 9.00 -3.39
C VAL A 117 -11.88 8.26 -3.61
N HIS A 118 -12.68 8.02 -2.56
CA HIS A 118 -13.96 7.33 -2.71
C HIS A 118 -14.96 8.08 -3.63
N CYS A 119 -14.87 9.42 -3.74
CA CYS A 119 -15.67 10.17 -4.71
C CYS A 119 -15.29 9.84 -6.16
N LEU A 120 -14.03 9.53 -6.42
CA LEU A 120 -13.55 9.09 -7.73
C LEU A 120 -13.99 7.65 -8.06
N LEU A 121 -14.29 6.86 -7.03
CA LEU A 121 -14.73 5.46 -7.14
C LEU A 121 -16.25 5.30 -7.22
N GLY A 122 -17.00 6.41 -7.35
CA GLY A 122 -18.46 6.40 -7.48
C GLY A 122 -19.23 7.04 -6.33
N GLY A 123 -18.54 7.59 -5.33
CA GLY A 123 -19.16 8.27 -4.19
C GLY A 123 -19.32 7.37 -2.97
N ALA A 124 -19.80 7.95 -1.87
CA ALA A 124 -20.06 7.21 -0.64
C ALA A 124 -21.37 6.41 -0.76
N CYS A 125 -21.28 5.09 -0.61
CA CYS A 125 -22.45 4.22 -0.51
C CYS A 125 -22.96 4.06 0.94
N HIS A 126 -22.13 4.42 1.91
CA HIS A 126 -22.40 4.32 3.34
C HIS A 126 -21.86 5.55 4.07
N GLU A 127 -22.56 6.00 5.10
CA GLU A 127 -22.07 7.08 5.98
C GLU A 127 -20.93 6.62 6.90
N SER A 128 -20.91 5.32 7.22
CA SER A 128 -19.87 4.68 8.04
C SER A 128 -19.62 3.25 7.58
N ILE A 129 -18.40 2.75 7.76
CA ILE A 129 -18.01 1.37 7.45
C ILE A 129 -17.84 0.61 8.78
N PRO A 130 -18.67 -0.41 9.06
CA PRO A 130 -18.45 -1.29 10.21
C PRO A 130 -17.09 -2.01 10.08
N VAL A 131 -16.33 -2.02 11.16
CA VAL A 131 -15.03 -2.72 11.23
C VAL A 131 -15.10 -3.84 12.26
N TYR A 132 -14.21 -4.82 12.11
CA TYR A 132 -13.99 -5.85 13.12
C TYR A 132 -12.50 -5.93 13.44
N ALA A 133 -12.17 -6.29 14.67
CA ALA A 133 -10.78 -6.50 15.05
C ALA A 133 -10.34 -7.93 14.72
N ASN A 134 -9.30 -8.05 13.90
CA ASN A 134 -8.65 -9.33 13.65
C ASN A 134 -7.63 -9.62 14.75
N ILE A 135 -7.89 -10.63 15.58
CA ILE A 135 -6.99 -11.07 16.65
C ILE A 135 -6.23 -12.28 16.14
N TYR A 136 -5.06 -12.01 15.56
CA TYR A 136 -4.15 -13.03 15.05
C TYR A 136 -2.76 -12.85 15.67
N THR A 137 -2.07 -13.97 15.86
CA THR A 137 -0.68 -13.99 16.32
C THR A 137 0.05 -15.19 15.72
N PRO A 138 1.31 -15.03 15.30
CA PRO A 138 2.15 -16.16 14.91
C PRO A 138 2.74 -16.90 16.12
N ASN A 139 2.61 -16.34 17.33
CA ASN A 139 3.15 -16.92 18.55
C ASN A 139 2.13 -17.87 19.20
N SER A 140 2.64 -18.88 19.90
CA SER A 140 1.78 -19.75 20.68
C SER A 140 1.43 -19.09 22.01
N HIS A 141 0.14 -19.00 22.31
CA HIS A 141 -0.39 -18.49 23.58
C HIS A 141 -1.45 -19.47 24.13
N PRO A 142 -1.64 -19.53 25.47
CA PRO A 142 -2.71 -20.34 26.03
C PRO A 142 -4.09 -19.78 25.62
N PRO A 143 -5.13 -20.62 25.50
CA PRO A 143 -6.48 -20.18 25.10
C PRO A 143 -7.02 -19.00 25.93
N LYS A 144 -6.70 -18.95 27.22
CA LYS A 144 -7.09 -17.83 28.09
C LYS A 144 -6.56 -16.48 27.61
N ALA A 145 -5.35 -16.42 27.08
CA ALA A 145 -4.76 -15.17 26.60
C ALA A 145 -5.53 -14.61 25.38
N TYR A 146 -6.01 -15.48 24.49
CA TYR A 146 -6.90 -15.10 23.39
C TYR A 146 -8.23 -14.55 23.89
N ALA A 147 -8.83 -15.17 24.90
CA ALA A 147 -10.05 -14.67 25.51
C ALA A 147 -9.87 -13.31 26.18
N ASP A 148 -8.75 -13.12 26.89
CA ASP A 148 -8.44 -11.87 27.59
C ASP A 148 -8.22 -10.71 26.59
N VAL A 149 -7.50 -10.93 25.49
CA VAL A 149 -7.34 -9.92 24.42
C VAL A 149 -8.65 -9.65 23.69
N ALA A 150 -9.43 -10.69 23.39
CA ALA A 150 -10.74 -10.50 22.78
C ALA A 150 -11.68 -9.67 23.65
N ALA A 151 -11.73 -9.94 24.96
CA ALA A 151 -12.51 -9.15 25.90
C ALA A 151 -12.02 -7.70 25.98
N TYR A 152 -10.70 -7.48 25.99
CA TYR A 152 -10.11 -6.14 25.98
C TYR A 152 -10.47 -5.34 24.72
N ILE A 153 -10.32 -5.94 23.53
CA ILE A 153 -10.62 -5.27 22.26
C ILE A 153 -12.12 -5.02 22.12
N ALA A 154 -12.97 -5.98 22.48
CA ALA A 154 -14.43 -5.79 22.45
C ALA A 154 -14.91 -4.65 23.36
N ALA A 155 -14.17 -4.35 24.44
CA ALA A 155 -14.48 -3.25 25.33
C ALA A 155 -14.16 -1.86 24.73
N GLN A 156 -13.45 -1.79 23.59
CA GLN A 156 -13.11 -0.52 22.92
C GLN A 156 -14.20 -0.02 21.95
N GLY A 157 -15.25 -0.81 21.73
CA GLY A 157 -16.27 -0.56 20.70
C GLY A 157 -15.89 -1.16 19.35
#